data_AF-I4FNY4-F1
#
_entry.id   AF-I4FNY4-F1
#
_cell.length_a   1.000
_cell.length_b   1.000
_cell.length_c   1.000
_cell.angle_alpha   90.00
_cell.angle_beta   90.00
_cell.angle_gamma   90.00
#
_symmetry.space_group_name_H-M   'P 1'
#
loop_
_entity.id
_entity.type
_entity.pdbx_description
1 polymer ?
#
loop_
_entity_poly.entity_id
_entity_poly.type
_entity_poly.pdbx_seq_one_letter_code
_entity_poly.pdbx_strand_id
1 'polypeptide(L)' 'MVRILENLGFVEVRQKGSHKQFCPEDGRATTVPFHKGRDIAPRLLRQIASDINLTVEEFLESR' A
#
# COMPACT_ATOMS: atom_id res chain seq x y z
N MET A 1 -4.98 -1.33 4.54
CA MET A 1 -3.72 -0.97 3.85
C MET A 1 -2.87 -2.21 3.64
N VAL A 2 -2.15 -2.72 4.67
CA VAL A 2 -1.35 -3.96 4.53
C VAL A 2 -2.17 -5.11 3.95
N ARG A 3 -3.34 -5.40 4.55
CA ARG A 3 -4.23 -6.46 4.06
C ARG A 3 -4.77 -6.25 2.64
N ILE A 4 -4.97 -4.99 2.23
CA ILE A 4 -5.39 -4.67 0.85
C ILE A 4 -4.28 -5.04 -0.12
N LEU A 5 -3.05 -4.64 0.19
CA LEU A 5 -1.88 -4.95 -0.62
C LEU A 5 -1.65 -6.46 -0.69
N GLU A 6 -1.77 -7.17 0.44
CA GLU A 6 -1.69 -8.64 0.47
C GLU A 6 -2.79 -9.30 -0.40
N ASN A 7 -4.04 -8.82 -0.34
CA ASN A 7 -5.13 -9.31 -1.19
C ASN A 7 -4.88 -9.05 -2.69
N LEU A 8 -4.19 -7.95 -3.01
CA LEU A 8 -3.77 -7.59 -4.38
C LEU A 8 -2.52 -8.36 -4.84
N GLY A 9 -2.00 -9.29 -4.04
CA GLY A 9 -0.83 -10.10 -4.37
C GLY A 9 0.51 -9.41 -4.13
N PHE A 10 0.54 -8.25 -3.46
CA PHE A 10 1.78 -7.60 -3.07
C PHE A 10 2.39 -8.32 -1.87
N VAL A 11 3.70 -8.54 -1.92
CA VAL A 11 4.47 -9.09 -0.80
C VAL A 11 5.29 -8.00 -0.13
N GLU A 12 5.40 -8.06 1.19
CA GLU A 12 6.31 -7.19 1.93
C GLU A 12 7.76 -7.60 1.62
N VAL A 13 8.54 -6.69 1.07
CA VAL A 13 9.95 -6.94 0.71
C VAL A 13 10.93 -6.32 1.71
N ARG A 14 10.49 -5.29 2.46
CA ARG A 14 11.35 -4.60 3.42
C ARG A 14 10.54 -3.84 4.46
N GLN A 15 11.03 -3.80 5.69
CA GLN A 15 10.62 -2.84 6.71
C GLN A 15 11.81 -2.01 7.20
N LYS A 16 11.63 -0.68 7.30
CA LYS A 16 12.59 0.22 7.96
C LYS A 16 11.84 1.17 8.88
N GLY A 17 12.01 0.98 10.19
CA GLY A 17 11.25 1.71 11.19
C GLY A 17 9.74 1.49 11.02
N SER A 18 8.97 2.57 11.04
CA SER A 18 7.51 2.54 10.86
C SER A 18 7.06 2.56 9.39
N HIS A 19 7.85 2.03 8.46
CA HIS A 19 7.49 1.99 7.04
C HIS A 19 7.76 0.61 6.47
N LYS A 20 6.77 0.09 5.73
CA LYS A 20 6.84 -1.18 5.00
C LYS A 20 6.83 -0.94 3.50
N GLN A 21 7.65 -1.66 2.77
CA GLN A 21 7.71 -1.63 1.31
C GLN A 21 7.10 -2.91 0.76
N PHE A 22 6.26 -2.75 -0.26
CA PHE A 22 5.54 -3.82 -0.93
C PHE A 22 5.89 -3.81 -2.41
N CYS A 23 6.22 -4.97 -2.96
CA CYS A 23 6.62 -5.12 -4.37
C CYS A 23 6.21 -6.51 -4.87
N PRO A 24 5.35 -6.65 -5.89
CA PRO A 24 5.11 -7.91 -6.59
C PRO A 24 6.22 -8.16 -7.63
N GLU A 25 6.22 -9.35 -8.22
CA GLU A 25 7.18 -9.71 -9.30
C GLU A 25 7.01 -8.85 -10.57
N ASP A 26 5.89 -8.16 -10.71
CA ASP A 26 5.56 -7.32 -11.87
C ASP A 26 6.24 -5.93 -11.87
N GLY A 27 7.00 -5.60 -10.82
CA GLY A 27 7.76 -4.37 -10.71
C GLY A 27 6.99 -3.16 -10.17
N ARG A 28 5.71 -3.29 -9.82
CA ARG A 28 4.99 -2.25 -9.06
C ARG A 28 5.55 -2.19 -7.64
N ALA A 29 5.59 -1.02 -7.03
CA ALA A 29 6.03 -0.93 -5.64
C ALA A 29 5.39 0.24 -4.92
N THR A 30 5.09 0.08 -3.63
CA THR A 30 4.65 1.18 -2.79
C THR A 30 5.25 1.08 -1.38
N THR A 31 5.31 2.20 -0.68
CA THR A 31 5.76 2.29 0.70
C THR A 31 4.63 2.81 1.57
N VAL A 32 4.27 2.06 2.61
CA VAL A 32 3.18 2.40 3.52
C VAL A 32 3.68 2.64 4.94
N PRO A 33 3.20 3.69 5.62
CA PRO A 33 3.48 3.84 7.04
C PRO A 33 2.76 2.74 7.83
N PHE A 34 3.46 2.20 8.81
CA PHE A 34 3.04 1.12 9.67
C PHE A 34 3.31 1.48 11.14
N HIS A 35 2.37 2.22 11.72
CA HIS A 35 2.33 2.54 13.14
C HIS A 35 0.87 2.48 13.65
N LYS A 36 0.68 2.11 14.91
CA LYS A 36 -0.66 2.01 15.51
C LYS A 36 -1.33 3.39 15.63
N GLY A 37 -2.67 3.41 15.52
CA GLY A 37 -3.50 4.52 16.00
C GLY A 37 -3.54 5.78 15.13
N ARG A 38 -3.19 5.69 13.84
CA ARG A 38 -3.31 6.82 12.91
C ARG A 38 -3.94 6.38 11.60
N ASP A 39 -4.91 7.16 11.16
CA ASP A 39 -5.47 7.06 9.83
C ASP A 39 -4.50 7.55 8.76
N ILE A 40 -4.66 7.01 7.56
CA ILE A 40 -3.91 7.44 6.39
C ILE A 40 -4.58 8.67 5.80
N ALA A 41 -3.81 9.74 5.62
CA ALA A 41 -4.32 10.96 4.99
C ALA A 41 -4.83 10.66 3.56
N PRO A 42 -5.93 11.27 3.09
CA PRO A 42 -6.48 11.01 1.75
C PRO A 42 -5.47 11.22 0.60
N ARG A 43 -4.51 12.13 0.77
CA ARG A 43 -3.41 12.35 -0.19
C ARG A 43 -2.49 11.13 -0.28
N LEU A 44 -2.16 10.52 0.86
CA LEU A 44 -1.30 9.35 0.89
C LEU A 44 -2.03 8.12 0.35
N LEU A 45 -3.33 7.99 0.60
CA LEU A 45 -4.15 6.95 -0.03
C LEU A 45 -4.10 7.05 -1.57
N ARG A 46 -4.29 8.25 -2.12
CA ARG A 46 -4.16 8.52 -3.55
C ARG A 46 -2.78 8.18 -4.10
N GLN A 47 -1.72 8.54 -3.37
CA GLN A 47 -0.36 8.21 -3.78
C GLN A 47 -0.15 6.70 -3.84
N ILE A 48 -0.57 5.96 -2.80
CA ILE A 48 -0.41 4.51 -2.74
C ILE A 48 -1.17 3.83 -3.88
N ALA A 49 -2.41 4.24 -4.17
CA ALA A 49 -3.18 3.72 -5.30
C ALA A 49 -2.47 3.99 -6.64
N SER A 50 -1.97 5.21 -6.83
CA SER A 50 -1.21 5.59 -8.03
C SER A 50 0.09 4.80 -8.18
N ASP A 51 0.83 4.56 -7.10
CA ASP A 51 2.09 3.80 -7.12
C ASP A 51 1.89 2.36 -7.64
N ILE A 52 0.69 1.80 -7.44
CA ILE A 52 0.34 0.43 -7.84
C ILE A 52 -0.59 0.37 -9.06
N ASN A 53 -0.72 1.50 -9.78
CA ASN A 53 -1.52 1.67 -11.00
C ASN A 53 -3.01 1.36 -10.80
N LEU A 54 -3.58 1.77 -9.67
CA LEU A 54 -5.01 1.68 -9.39
C LEU A 54 -5.60 3.07 -9.14
N THR A 55 -6.90 3.19 -9.41
CA THR A 55 -7.73 4.29 -8.88
C THR A 55 -7.94 4.12 -7.37
N VAL A 56 -8.38 5.19 -6.70
CA VAL A 56 -8.70 5.10 -5.26
C VAL A 56 -9.88 4.16 -5.04
N GLU A 57 -10.83 4.17 -5.97
CA GLU A 57 -12.03 3.35 -5.97
C GLU A 57 -11.66 1.86 -6.03
N GLU A 58 -10.90 1.42 -7.04
CA GLU A 58 -10.42 0.03 -7.18
C GLU A 58 -9.60 -0.41 -5.96
N PHE A 59 -8.78 0.51 -5.42
CA PHE A 59 -7.99 0.25 -4.22
C PHE A 59 -8.87 0.00 -2.99
N LEU A 60 -9.97 0.74 -2.85
CA LEU A 60 -10.89 0.61 -1.73
C LEU A 60 -11.84 -0.59 -1.86
N GLU A 61 -12.13 -1.05 -3.08
CA GLU A 61 -12.88 -2.29 -3.33
C GLU A 61 -12.11 -3.53 -2.88
N SER A 62 -10.79 -3.45 -2.79
CA SER A 62 -9.88 -4.54 -2.40
C SER A 62 -9.74 -4.74 -0.87
N ARG A 63 -10.65 -4.15 -0.08
CA ARG A 63 -10.59 -4.07 1.38
C ARG A 63 -10.93 -5.35 2.12
#